data_AF-A0A7R9WIT2-F1
#
_entry.id   AF-A0A7R9WIT2-F1
#
_cell.length_a   1.000
_cell.length_b   1.000
_cell.length_c   1.000
_cell.angle_alpha   90.00
_cell.angle_beta   90.00
_cell.angle_gamma   90.00
#
_symmetry.space_group_name_H-M   'P 1'
#
loop_
_entity.id
_entity.type
_entity.pdbx_description
1 polymer ?
#
loop_
_entity_poly.entity_id
_entity_poly.type
_entity_poly.pdbx_seq_one_letter_code
_entity_poly.pdbx_strand_id
1 'polypeptide(L)'
;AKLTCDCPSIPPVSVEVEGTNCPSDSEVTAACQSACQGVGESMEAAHCTNDCLGEHTLLFSCSAGRYVKAKNIKIGESLRTMTSEGPVCSDVYYKFQHEGSYAAVAIDVEGVDEAVVVSQNHLVYVGETFGDHKAIPAKDVRVGDMLVAKEGPKKVTAISETMSGLVNVLTAEPSLVLESGVLISAHSYSESLYGYTFMPFKIMYSMLGAATMGKLMDNADTKNALTKLDYYMGYGIDIIS
;
A
#
# COMPACT_ATOMS: atom_id res chain seq x y z
N ALA A 1 -14.81 -10.25 -8.51
CA ALA A 1 -15.03 -9.33 -7.36
C ALA A 1 -16.46 -8.79 -7.37
N LYS A 2 -17.03 -8.43 -6.20
CA LYS A 2 -18.28 -7.66 -6.14
C LYS A 2 -17.92 -6.18 -6.13
N LEU A 3 -18.36 -5.42 -7.11
CA LEU A 3 -18.16 -3.98 -7.25
C LEU A 3 -19.44 -3.27 -6.81
N THR A 4 -19.32 -2.05 -6.28
CA THR A 4 -20.47 -1.15 -6.13
C THR A 4 -20.23 0.04 -7.05
N CYS A 5 -21.08 0.19 -8.03
CA CYS A 5 -21.04 1.28 -8.99
C CYS A 5 -21.94 2.40 -8.46
N ASP A 6 -21.37 3.58 -8.23
CA ASP A 6 -22.16 4.75 -7.87
C ASP A 6 -22.67 5.42 -9.16
N CYS A 7 -23.97 5.63 -9.24
CA CYS A 7 -24.64 5.97 -10.48
C CYS A 7 -25.42 7.26 -10.28
N PRO A 8 -25.14 8.35 -11.03
CA PRO A 8 -25.63 9.69 -10.69
C PRO A 8 -27.15 9.81 -10.52
N SER A 9 -27.90 8.92 -11.16
CA SER A 9 -29.36 8.99 -11.28
C SER A 9 -30.08 7.73 -10.78
N ILE A 10 -29.36 6.72 -10.26
CA ILE A 10 -29.96 5.53 -9.65
C ILE A 10 -29.21 5.14 -8.38
N PRO A 11 -29.87 4.48 -7.40
CA PRO A 11 -29.18 3.97 -6.23
C PRO A 11 -27.96 3.10 -6.62
N PRO A 12 -26.89 3.09 -5.80
CA PRO A 12 -25.68 2.34 -6.09
C PRO A 12 -25.98 0.89 -6.48
N VAL A 13 -25.39 0.43 -7.58
CA VAL A 13 -25.64 -0.91 -8.12
C VAL A 13 -24.47 -1.82 -7.79
N SER A 14 -24.74 -2.94 -7.13
CA SER A 14 -23.73 -3.98 -6.95
C SER A 14 -23.59 -4.83 -8.21
N VAL A 15 -22.38 -4.94 -8.76
CA VAL A 15 -22.06 -5.75 -9.94
C VAL A 15 -21.06 -6.83 -9.55
N GLU A 16 -21.36 -8.09 -9.88
CA GLU A 16 -20.37 -9.17 -9.74
C GLU A 16 -19.61 -9.33 -11.05
N VAL A 17 -18.29 -9.14 -10.99
CA VAL A 17 -17.38 -9.42 -12.10
C VAL A 17 -16.76 -10.79 -11.85
N GLU A 18 -17.09 -11.76 -12.69
CA GLU A 18 -16.49 -13.09 -12.68
C GLU A 18 -15.05 -13.03 -13.21
N GLY A 19 -14.13 -13.75 -12.55
CA GLY A 19 -12.84 -14.11 -13.15
C GLY A 19 -11.56 -13.55 -12.52
N THR A 20 -11.63 -12.53 -11.66
CA THR A 20 -10.43 -11.99 -10.98
C THR A 20 -10.74 -11.46 -9.57
N ASN A 21 -9.75 -11.54 -8.68
CA ASN A 21 -9.82 -11.01 -7.32
C ASN A 21 -9.88 -9.47 -7.31
N CYS A 22 -9.39 -8.81 -8.37
CA CYS A 22 -9.61 -7.40 -8.68
C CYS A 22 -9.67 -7.23 -10.21
N PRO A 23 -10.81 -6.78 -10.77
CA PRO A 23 -10.90 -6.47 -12.19
C PRO A 23 -10.09 -5.22 -12.52
N SER A 24 -9.51 -5.19 -13.71
CA SER A 24 -8.84 -4.01 -14.26
C SER A 24 -9.78 -2.81 -14.35
N ASP A 25 -9.25 -1.59 -14.35
CA ASP A 25 -10.08 -0.37 -14.46
C ASP A 25 -10.99 -0.40 -15.70
N SER A 26 -10.53 -1.00 -16.81
CA SER A 26 -11.34 -1.18 -18.01
C SER A 26 -12.51 -2.16 -17.81
N GLU A 27 -12.31 -3.24 -17.08
CA GLU A 27 -13.35 -4.22 -16.76
C GLU A 27 -14.34 -3.67 -15.73
N VAL A 28 -13.83 -2.96 -14.73
CA VAL A 28 -14.63 -2.23 -13.73
C VAL A 28 -15.48 -1.16 -14.44
N THR A 29 -14.87 -0.33 -15.28
CA THR A 29 -15.56 0.72 -16.03
C THR A 29 -16.62 0.12 -16.97
N ALA A 30 -16.28 -0.93 -17.71
CA ALA A 30 -17.24 -1.61 -18.58
C ALA A 30 -18.39 -2.25 -17.79
N ALA A 31 -18.09 -2.87 -16.64
CA ALA A 31 -19.10 -3.46 -15.77
C ALA A 31 -20.04 -2.39 -15.17
N CYS A 32 -19.49 -1.28 -14.69
CA CYS A 32 -20.28 -0.18 -14.13
C CYS A 32 -21.06 0.60 -15.20
N GLN A 33 -20.48 0.85 -16.37
CA GLN A 33 -21.20 1.45 -17.50
C GLN A 33 -22.33 0.54 -17.99
N SER A 34 -22.09 -0.77 -18.05
CA SER A 34 -23.12 -1.74 -18.41
C SER A 34 -24.23 -1.82 -17.35
N ALA A 35 -23.90 -1.64 -16.07
CA ALA A 35 -24.86 -1.65 -14.98
C ALA A 35 -25.67 -0.35 -14.89
N CYS A 36 -25.10 0.78 -15.30
CA CYS A 36 -25.72 2.11 -15.17
C CYS A 36 -26.14 2.71 -16.52
N GLN A 37 -26.69 1.84 -17.37
CA GLN A 37 -27.16 2.15 -18.72
C GLN A 37 -27.84 3.52 -18.81
N GLY A 38 -27.27 4.44 -19.61
CA GLY A 38 -27.95 5.67 -20.06
C GLY A 38 -27.46 6.99 -19.46
N VAL A 39 -26.40 7.01 -18.65
CA VAL A 39 -25.85 8.26 -18.12
C VAL A 39 -24.53 8.56 -18.83
N GLY A 40 -24.50 9.65 -19.62
CA GLY A 40 -23.34 10.08 -20.40
C GLY A 40 -22.23 10.78 -19.59
N GLU A 41 -22.14 10.50 -18.29
CA GLU A 41 -21.14 11.09 -17.39
C GLU A 41 -20.12 10.03 -16.98
N SER A 42 -18.84 10.42 -16.87
CA SER A 42 -17.78 9.49 -16.49
C SER A 42 -18.01 9.00 -15.06
N MET A 43 -18.23 7.70 -14.92
CA MET A 43 -18.38 7.05 -13.63
C MET A 43 -16.99 6.82 -13.02
N GLU A 44 -16.78 7.29 -11.79
CA GLU A 44 -15.70 6.77 -10.93
C GLU A 44 -16.20 5.46 -10.34
N ALA A 45 -15.57 4.37 -10.73
CA ALA A 45 -15.90 3.08 -10.15
C ALA A 45 -15.10 2.87 -8.86
N ALA A 46 -15.68 2.18 -7.87
CA ALA A 46 -14.96 1.79 -6.67
C ALA A 46 -13.73 0.95 -7.08
N HIS A 47 -12.54 1.54 -6.94
CA HIS A 47 -11.31 0.88 -7.29
C HIS A 47 -10.99 -0.13 -6.18
N CYS A 48 -10.44 -1.29 -6.56
CA CYS A 48 -9.66 -2.03 -5.59
C CYS A 48 -8.47 -1.14 -5.21
N THR A 49 -8.54 -0.45 -4.07
CA THR A 49 -7.41 0.34 -3.58
C THR A 49 -6.36 -0.65 -3.09
N ASN A 50 -5.53 -1.14 -4.01
CA ASN A 50 -4.43 -2.05 -3.69
C ASN A 50 -3.33 -1.22 -3.03
N ASP A 51 -3.52 -0.91 -1.76
CA ASP A 51 -2.87 0.15 -1.04
C ASP A 51 -1.50 -0.29 -0.48
N CYS A 52 -0.51 -0.39 -1.37
CA CYS A 52 0.64 -1.25 -1.16
C CYS A 52 1.94 -0.75 -1.80
N LEU A 53 3.02 -1.41 -1.39
CA LEU A 53 4.37 -1.25 -1.95
C LEU A 53 4.50 -2.06 -3.24
N GLY A 54 5.32 -1.59 -4.18
CA GLY A 54 5.78 -2.40 -5.30
C GLY A 54 6.51 -3.66 -4.82
N GLU A 55 6.20 -4.81 -5.41
CA GLU A 55 6.70 -6.12 -4.96
C GLU A 55 8.24 -6.27 -5.06
N HIS A 56 8.86 -5.44 -5.90
CA HIS A 56 10.29 -5.39 -6.13
C HIS A 56 11.02 -4.37 -5.27
N THR A 57 10.30 -3.51 -4.54
CA THR A 57 10.88 -2.52 -3.64
C THR A 57 11.85 -3.19 -2.67
N LEU A 58 13.06 -2.66 -2.60
CA LEU A 58 14.13 -3.20 -1.77
C LEU A 58 14.10 -2.58 -0.37
N LEU A 59 13.91 -3.45 0.62
CA LEU A 59 13.83 -3.11 2.04
C LEU A 59 15.03 -3.70 2.78
N PHE A 60 15.67 -2.92 3.66
CA PHE A 60 16.81 -3.44 4.43
C PHE A 60 16.32 -4.35 5.55
N SER A 61 16.59 -5.64 5.44
CA SER A 61 16.32 -6.61 6.49
C SER A 61 17.46 -6.60 7.51
N CYS A 62 17.16 -6.15 8.73
CA CYS A 62 18.07 -6.23 9.86
C CYS A 62 18.37 -7.69 10.25
N SER A 63 17.38 -8.57 10.13
CA SER A 63 17.55 -10.00 10.41
C SER A 63 18.49 -10.69 9.41
N ALA A 64 18.42 -10.30 8.13
CA ALA A 64 19.27 -10.87 7.08
C ALA A 64 20.57 -10.09 6.83
N GLY A 65 20.70 -8.87 7.37
CA GLY A 65 21.84 -7.99 7.15
C GLY A 65 21.99 -7.50 5.71
N ARG A 66 20.91 -7.48 4.92
CA ARG A 66 20.93 -7.12 3.49
C ARG A 66 19.58 -6.61 2.99
N TYR A 67 19.58 -5.99 1.81
CA TYR A 67 18.35 -5.65 1.12
C TYR A 67 17.63 -6.90 0.60
N VAL A 68 16.30 -6.89 0.73
CA VAL A 68 15.40 -7.97 0.31
C VAL A 68 14.20 -7.33 -0.39
N LYS A 69 13.74 -7.95 -1.48
CA LYS A 69 12.53 -7.51 -2.19
C LYS A 69 11.32 -7.66 -1.28
N ALA A 70 10.42 -6.68 -1.31
CA ALA A 70 9.24 -6.62 -0.45
C ALA A 70 8.39 -7.91 -0.51
N LYS A 71 8.22 -8.53 -1.69
CA LYS A 71 7.51 -9.81 -1.81
C LYS A 71 8.12 -10.99 -1.06
N ASN A 72 9.43 -10.95 -0.83
CA ASN A 72 10.19 -12.02 -0.19
C ASN A 72 10.29 -11.84 1.33
N ILE A 73 9.85 -10.69 1.87
CA ILE A 73 9.80 -10.45 3.31
C ILE A 73 8.87 -11.46 3.98
N LYS A 74 9.20 -11.84 5.20
CA LYS A 74 8.38 -12.74 6.03
C LYS A 74 7.95 -12.08 7.32
N ILE A 75 6.85 -12.58 7.88
CA ILE A 75 6.43 -12.18 9.23
C ILE A 75 7.48 -12.60 10.24
N GLY A 76 7.82 -11.69 11.15
CA GLY A 76 8.92 -11.81 12.10
C GLY A 76 10.29 -11.46 11.55
N GLU A 77 10.41 -11.11 10.27
CA GLU A 77 11.61 -10.45 9.77
C GLU A 77 11.65 -9.02 10.30
N SER A 78 12.82 -8.56 10.72
CA SER A 78 13.01 -7.22 11.25
C SER A 78 13.54 -6.32 10.14
N LEU A 79 12.83 -5.23 9.84
CA LEU A 79 13.18 -4.28 8.78
C LEU A 79 13.72 -2.99 9.38
N ARG A 80 14.59 -2.30 8.64
CA ARG A 80 15.03 -0.95 9.01
C ARG A 80 13.88 0.04 8.83
N THR A 81 13.55 0.70 9.92
CA THR A 81 12.57 1.78 10.00
C THR A 81 13.25 3.06 10.52
N MET A 82 12.49 4.13 10.68
CA MET A 82 12.96 5.40 11.24
C MET A 82 12.04 5.87 12.37
N THR A 83 12.63 6.34 13.46
CA THR A 83 11.93 7.11 14.51
C THR A 83 12.51 8.52 14.59
N SER A 84 11.95 9.36 15.44
CA SER A 84 12.52 10.68 15.76
C SER A 84 13.93 10.60 16.37
N GLU A 85 14.30 9.47 16.95
CA GLU A 85 15.62 9.23 17.55
C GLU A 85 16.63 8.65 16.54
N GLY A 86 16.17 8.17 15.38
CA GLY A 86 17.00 7.64 14.32
C GLY A 86 16.55 6.28 13.79
N PRO A 87 17.39 5.59 13.01
CA PRO A 87 17.03 4.33 12.39
C PRO A 87 16.98 3.22 13.44
N VAL A 88 15.89 2.46 13.45
CA VAL A 88 15.71 1.28 14.31
C VAL A 88 15.34 0.06 13.46
N CYS A 89 15.35 -1.11 14.07
CA CYS A 89 14.83 -2.32 13.43
C CYS A 89 13.47 -2.66 14.04
N SER A 90 12.48 -2.88 13.20
CA SER A 90 11.12 -3.20 13.62
C SER A 90 10.63 -4.46 12.94
N ASP A 91 9.99 -5.32 13.71
CA ASP A 91 9.48 -6.59 13.21
C ASP A 91 8.24 -6.40 12.34
N VAL A 92 8.17 -7.19 11.27
CA VAL A 92 7.01 -7.32 10.40
C VAL A 92 5.97 -8.20 11.09
N TYR A 93 4.82 -7.63 11.40
CA TYR A 93 3.72 -8.36 12.04
C TYR A 93 2.62 -8.78 11.06
N TYR A 94 2.56 -8.15 9.89
CA TYR A 94 1.58 -8.43 8.86
C TYR A 94 2.23 -8.34 7.47
N LYS A 95 1.86 -9.29 6.61
CA LYS A 95 2.22 -9.28 5.19
C LYS A 95 1.08 -9.83 4.36
N PHE A 96 0.74 -9.13 3.29
CA PHE A 96 -0.23 -9.60 2.31
C PHE A 96 0.30 -9.32 0.90
N GLN A 97 0.25 -10.32 0.02
CA GLN A 97 0.70 -10.20 -1.36
C GLN A 97 -0.53 -10.26 -2.26
N HIS A 98 -0.71 -9.24 -3.09
CA HIS A 98 -1.77 -9.21 -4.07
C HIS A 98 -1.40 -10.08 -5.28
N GLU A 99 -2.40 -10.75 -5.85
CA GLU A 99 -2.23 -11.60 -7.03
C GLU A 99 -2.45 -10.78 -8.31
N GLY A 100 -1.40 -10.57 -9.08
CA GLY A 100 -1.48 -9.89 -10.38
C GLY A 100 -0.59 -8.66 -10.45
N SER A 101 -0.91 -7.77 -11.39
CA SER A 101 -0.23 -6.51 -11.61
C SER A 101 -1.26 -5.39 -11.62
N TYR A 102 -0.94 -4.29 -10.95
CA TYR A 102 -1.87 -3.21 -10.63
C TYR A 102 -1.28 -1.87 -11.01
N ALA A 103 -2.16 -0.90 -11.25
CA ALA A 103 -1.77 0.49 -11.45
C ALA A 103 -1.00 0.99 -10.22
N ALA A 104 0.17 1.57 -10.48
CA ALA A 104 1.08 2.08 -9.47
C ALA A 104 1.72 3.38 -9.97
N VAL A 105 2.32 4.11 -9.04
CA VAL A 105 3.09 5.32 -9.30
C VAL A 105 4.56 4.98 -9.13
N ALA A 106 5.37 5.32 -10.13
CA ALA A 106 6.83 5.33 -10.05
C ALA A 106 7.30 6.77 -9.83
N ILE A 107 8.00 6.99 -8.72
CA ILE A 107 8.51 8.29 -8.30
C ILE A 107 10.04 8.25 -8.41
N ASP A 108 10.58 8.94 -9.41
CA ASP A 108 12.02 9.12 -9.58
C ASP A 108 12.52 10.23 -8.66
N VAL A 109 13.62 9.98 -7.97
CA VAL A 109 14.20 10.92 -7.02
C VAL A 109 15.68 11.17 -7.32
N GLU A 110 16.15 12.36 -6.96
CA GLU A 110 17.51 12.80 -7.25
C GLU A 110 18.58 11.89 -6.62
N GLY A 111 19.55 11.49 -7.46
CA GLY A 111 20.70 10.69 -7.05
C GLY A 111 20.34 9.27 -6.64
N VAL A 112 19.29 8.70 -7.23
CA VAL A 112 18.87 7.30 -7.06
C VAL A 112 18.55 6.72 -8.43
N ASP A 113 19.03 5.50 -8.70
CA ASP A 113 18.86 4.85 -10.00
C ASP A 113 17.51 4.13 -10.14
N GLU A 114 16.91 3.68 -9.04
CA GLU A 114 15.61 3.00 -9.02
C GLU A 114 14.50 3.89 -8.46
N ALA A 115 13.38 3.96 -9.19
CA ALA A 115 12.19 4.68 -8.76
C ALA A 115 11.54 4.05 -7.52
N VAL A 116 10.93 4.89 -6.69
CA VAL A 116 10.03 4.41 -5.62
C VAL A 116 8.71 4.02 -6.27
N VAL A 117 8.38 2.72 -6.23
CA VAL A 117 7.15 2.19 -6.82
C VAL A 117 6.15 1.82 -5.72
N VAL A 118 5.01 2.49 -5.72
CA VAL A 118 3.94 2.34 -4.72
C VAL A 118 2.58 2.55 -5.36
N SER A 119 1.51 2.09 -4.72
CA SER A 119 0.16 2.41 -5.20
C SER A 119 -0.19 3.88 -4.99
N GLN A 120 -1.22 4.35 -5.69
CA GLN A 120 -1.62 5.77 -5.68
C GLN A 120 -1.95 6.31 -4.28
N ASN A 121 -2.58 5.51 -3.41
CA ASN A 121 -2.93 5.94 -2.05
C ASN A 121 -1.89 5.54 -0.99
N HIS A 122 -0.78 4.91 -1.38
CA HIS A 122 0.29 4.61 -0.44
C HIS A 122 0.91 5.89 0.11
N LEU A 123 1.22 5.93 1.40
CA LEU A 123 1.70 7.14 2.04
C LEU A 123 3.22 7.31 1.88
N VAL A 124 3.61 8.46 1.35
CA VAL A 124 4.99 8.89 1.19
C VAL A 124 5.24 10.07 2.12
N TYR A 125 6.44 10.15 2.72
CA TYR A 125 6.79 11.25 3.60
C TYR A 125 7.44 12.39 2.82
N VAL A 126 6.74 13.52 2.76
CA VAL A 126 7.23 14.76 2.15
C VAL A 126 7.68 15.72 3.25
N GLY A 127 8.90 16.26 3.11
CA GLY A 127 9.50 17.18 4.08
C GLY A 127 11.03 17.11 4.08
N GLU A 128 11.63 17.98 4.88
CA GLU A 128 13.09 18.08 5.01
C GLU A 128 13.65 17.06 6.02
N THR A 129 12.88 16.74 7.07
CA THR A 129 13.28 15.86 8.16
C THR A 129 12.16 14.89 8.52
N PHE A 130 12.50 13.78 9.18
CA PHE A 130 11.51 12.82 9.66
C PHE A 130 10.65 13.37 10.82
N GLY A 131 11.13 14.34 11.61
CA GLY A 131 10.35 14.91 12.71
C GLY A 131 9.18 15.79 12.26
N ASP A 132 9.35 16.49 11.13
CA ASP A 132 8.42 17.51 10.64
C ASP A 132 7.80 17.14 9.28
N HIS A 133 7.78 15.85 8.96
CA HIS A 133 7.27 15.36 7.69
C HIS A 133 5.74 15.44 7.61
N LYS A 134 5.24 15.38 6.38
CA LYS A 134 3.83 15.14 6.08
C LYS A 134 3.70 13.81 5.35
N ALA A 135 2.88 12.92 5.88
CA ALA A 135 2.46 11.73 5.17
C ALA A 135 1.36 12.11 4.18
N ILE A 136 1.62 11.95 2.88
CA ILE A 136 0.64 12.22 1.82
C ILE A 136 0.51 11.02 0.88
N PRO A 137 -0.65 10.82 0.24
CA PRO A 137 -0.81 9.83 -0.82
C PRO A 137 0.19 10.03 -1.95
N ALA A 138 0.70 8.94 -2.53
CA ALA A 138 1.64 8.99 -3.65
C ALA A 138 1.09 9.73 -4.88
N LYS A 139 -0.23 9.67 -5.12
CA LYS A 139 -0.92 10.42 -6.19
C LYS A 139 -0.84 11.94 -6.03
N ASP A 140 -0.63 12.42 -4.80
CA ASP A 140 -0.56 13.85 -4.49
C ASP A 140 0.87 14.39 -4.53
N VAL A 141 1.88 13.52 -4.66
CA VAL A 141 3.29 13.89 -4.82
C VAL A 141 3.49 14.60 -6.16
N ARG A 142 4.35 15.62 -6.18
CA ARG A 142 4.64 16.43 -7.37
C ARG A 142 6.12 16.48 -7.65
N VAL A 143 6.47 16.67 -8.93
CA VAL A 143 7.84 16.95 -9.33
C VAL A 143 8.32 18.22 -8.64
N GLY A 144 9.48 18.14 -8.00
CA GLY A 144 10.05 19.21 -7.19
C GLY A 144 9.80 19.10 -5.69
N ASP A 145 8.89 18.22 -5.25
CA ASP A 145 8.71 17.94 -3.82
C ASP A 145 9.98 17.32 -3.22
N MET A 146 10.19 17.54 -1.93
CA MET A 146 11.28 16.96 -1.16
C MET A 146 10.77 15.77 -0.38
N LEU A 147 11.22 14.56 -0.72
CA LEU A 147 10.93 13.37 0.06
C LEU A 147 11.91 13.24 1.21
N VAL A 148 11.41 12.85 2.37
CA VAL A 148 12.26 12.58 3.52
C VAL A 148 13.16 11.39 3.20
N ALA A 149 14.45 11.54 3.45
CA ALA A 149 15.43 10.49 3.24
C ALA A 149 16.46 10.45 4.38
N LYS A 150 17.04 9.27 4.61
CA LYS A 150 17.95 8.97 5.72
C LYS A 150 19.19 9.87 5.73
N GLU A 151 19.70 10.24 4.55
CA GLU A 151 20.94 11.00 4.38
C GLU A 151 20.68 12.47 4.01
N GLY A 152 19.47 12.94 4.27
CA GLY A 152 18.97 14.25 3.83
C GLY A 152 17.88 14.09 2.76
N PRO A 153 17.01 15.09 2.61
CA PRO A 153 15.84 14.99 1.75
C PRO A 153 16.23 14.90 0.28
N LYS A 154 15.42 14.19 -0.50
CA LYS A 154 15.66 13.92 -1.92
C LYS A 154 14.56 14.55 -2.76
N LYS A 155 14.95 15.29 -3.79
CA LYS A 155 14.01 15.96 -4.68
C LYS A 155 13.37 14.97 -5.65
N VAL A 156 12.06 15.04 -5.83
CA VAL A 156 11.35 14.30 -6.88
C VAL A 156 11.67 14.90 -8.24
N THR A 157 12.20 14.09 -9.15
CA THR A 157 12.65 14.51 -10.49
C THR A 157 11.65 14.17 -11.59
N ALA A 158 10.93 13.06 -11.43
CA ALA A 158 9.89 12.65 -12.36
C ALA A 158 8.86 11.75 -11.63
N ILE A 159 7.65 11.72 -12.19
CA ILE A 159 6.55 10.87 -11.74
C ILE A 159 5.94 10.25 -12.98
N SER A 160 5.72 8.94 -12.95
CA SER A 160 5.07 8.21 -14.04
C SER A 160 4.12 7.14 -13.51
N GLU A 161 3.11 6.82 -14.31
CA GLU A 161 2.26 5.66 -14.06
C GLU A 161 2.98 4.39 -14.51
N THR A 162 2.79 3.32 -13.76
CA THR A 162 3.38 2.01 -14.05
C THR A 162 2.44 0.88 -13.61
N MET A 163 2.83 -0.35 -13.93
CA MET A 163 2.16 -1.56 -13.47
C MET A 163 3.10 -2.37 -12.59
N SER A 164 2.65 -2.74 -11.40
CA SER A 164 3.47 -3.52 -10.46
C SER A 164 2.66 -4.58 -9.73
N GLY A 165 3.30 -5.69 -9.40
CA GLY A 165 2.79 -6.54 -8.32
C GLY A 165 2.86 -5.76 -7.01
N LEU A 166 1.87 -5.94 -6.14
CA LEU A 166 1.73 -5.13 -4.93
C LEU A 166 1.76 -5.99 -3.68
N VAL A 167 2.43 -5.48 -2.65
CA VAL A 167 2.58 -6.15 -1.36
C VAL A 167 2.39 -5.17 -0.21
N ASN A 168 1.57 -5.56 0.75
CA ASN A 168 1.40 -4.87 2.02
C ASN A 168 2.38 -5.46 3.03
N VAL A 169 3.26 -4.64 3.59
CA VAL A 169 4.25 -5.06 4.60
C VAL A 169 4.14 -4.09 5.77
N LEU A 170 3.62 -4.57 6.90
CA LEU A 170 3.44 -3.73 8.09
C LEU A 170 4.42 -4.10 9.19
N THR A 171 5.10 -3.08 9.68
CA THR A 171 6.07 -3.14 10.78
C THR A 171 5.50 -2.45 12.02
N ALA A 172 5.94 -2.88 13.22
CA ALA A 172 5.49 -2.28 14.47
C ALA A 172 5.73 -0.75 14.53
N GLU A 173 6.85 -0.29 13.98
CA GLU A 173 7.10 1.12 13.62
C GLU A 173 6.56 1.40 12.21
N PRO A 174 5.78 2.48 12.00
CA PRO A 174 5.03 2.67 10.76
C PRO A 174 5.86 3.22 9.60
N SER A 175 7.17 3.39 9.74
CA SER A 175 8.04 3.93 8.68
C SER A 175 8.91 2.83 8.08
N LEU A 176 9.23 2.93 6.81
CA LEU A 176 10.14 2.02 6.10
C LEU A 176 11.25 2.83 5.44
N VAL A 177 12.49 2.33 5.57
CA VAL A 177 13.65 2.90 4.88
C VAL A 177 13.94 2.06 3.63
N LEU A 178 13.81 2.68 2.46
CA LEU A 178 14.09 2.06 1.17
C LEU A 178 15.59 2.01 0.87
N GLU A 179 16.00 1.20 -0.11
CA GLU A 179 17.39 1.20 -0.61
C GLU A 179 17.82 2.56 -1.15
N SER A 180 16.91 3.30 -1.77
CA SER A 180 17.09 4.68 -2.20
C SER A 180 17.41 5.66 -1.07
N GLY A 181 17.28 5.22 0.19
CA GLY A 181 17.36 6.05 1.38
C GLY A 181 16.10 6.85 1.65
N VAL A 182 15.11 6.86 0.74
CA VAL A 182 13.81 7.50 0.94
C VAL A 182 13.03 6.77 2.04
N LEU A 183 12.32 7.55 2.85
CA LEU A 183 11.42 7.06 3.88
C LEU A 183 9.98 7.14 3.39
N ILE A 184 9.25 6.06 3.59
CA ILE A 184 7.82 5.99 3.32
C ILE A 184 7.12 5.38 4.52
N SER A 185 5.79 5.49 4.54
CA SER A 185 4.98 4.80 5.53
C SER A 185 4.84 3.32 5.16
N ALA A 186 4.73 2.43 6.14
CA ALA A 186 4.28 1.06 5.98
C ALA A 186 2.75 1.02 5.74
N HIS A 187 2.04 2.04 6.19
CA HIS A 187 0.60 2.25 5.99
C HIS A 187 0.30 3.02 4.70
N SER A 188 -0.93 2.88 4.24
CA SER A 188 -1.50 3.65 3.12
C SER A 188 -2.67 4.49 3.60
N TYR A 189 -3.13 5.46 2.80
CA TYR A 189 -4.27 6.37 3.03
C TYR A 189 -4.22 7.24 4.31
N SER A 190 -4.22 6.62 5.49
CA SER A 190 -4.11 7.28 6.79
C SER A 190 -3.38 6.38 7.77
N GLU A 191 -2.25 6.85 8.31
CA GLU A 191 -1.50 6.10 9.32
C GLU A 191 -2.34 5.78 10.56
N SER A 192 -3.22 6.70 10.98
CA SER A 192 -4.09 6.47 12.12
C SER A 192 -5.12 5.38 11.85
N LEU A 193 -5.79 5.42 10.69
CA LEU A 193 -6.83 4.44 10.36
C LEU A 193 -6.22 3.06 10.21
N TYR A 194 -5.11 2.94 9.47
CA TYR A 194 -4.37 1.69 9.34
C TYR A 194 -3.88 1.18 10.70
N GLY A 195 -3.34 2.06 11.54
CA GLY A 195 -2.91 1.72 12.89
C GLY A 195 -4.02 1.09 13.72
N TYR A 196 -5.24 1.63 13.67
CA TYR A 196 -6.40 1.05 14.36
C TYR A 196 -6.88 -0.25 13.72
N THR A 197 -7.02 -0.30 12.40
CA THR A 197 -7.56 -1.48 11.71
C THR A 197 -6.64 -2.70 11.85
N PHE A 198 -5.33 -2.49 11.81
CA PHE A 198 -4.33 -3.55 11.97
C PHE A 198 -3.85 -3.77 13.41
N MET A 199 -4.36 -3.00 14.38
CA MET A 199 -4.04 -3.18 15.80
C MET A 199 -4.26 -4.62 16.30
N PRO A 200 -5.35 -5.32 15.94
CA PRO A 200 -5.55 -6.71 16.37
C PRO A 200 -4.43 -7.65 15.88
N PHE A 201 -3.92 -7.45 14.66
CA PHE A 201 -2.81 -8.24 14.12
C PHE A 201 -1.51 -7.97 14.87
N LYS A 202 -1.24 -6.70 15.20
CA LYS A 202 -0.08 -6.31 16.02
C LYS A 202 -0.16 -6.93 17.42
N ILE A 203 -1.34 -6.92 18.06
CA ILE A 203 -1.56 -7.57 19.36
C ILE A 203 -1.36 -9.09 19.25
N MET A 204 -1.98 -9.75 18.27
CA MET A 204 -1.82 -11.20 18.07
C MET A 204 -0.35 -11.58 17.84
N TYR A 205 0.38 -10.81 17.04
CA TYR A 205 1.81 -11.00 16.84
C TYR A 205 2.58 -10.89 18.16
N SER A 206 2.30 -9.87 18.98
CA SER A 206 2.97 -9.69 20.27
C SER A 206 2.68 -10.82 21.28
N MET A 207 1.50 -11.44 21.20
CA MET A 207 1.08 -12.52 22.10
C MET A 207 1.56 -13.90 21.64
N LEU A 208 1.50 -14.16 20.33
CA LEU A 208 1.69 -15.50 19.75
C LEU A 208 3.05 -15.70 19.09
N GLY A 209 3.76 -14.59 18.82
CA GLY A 209 5.06 -14.56 18.17
C GLY A 209 5.01 -14.82 16.66
N ALA A 210 6.16 -14.60 16.02
CA ALA A 210 6.34 -14.67 14.57
C ALA A 210 5.94 -16.03 13.95
N ALA A 211 6.34 -17.14 14.57
CA ALA A 211 6.11 -18.47 14.01
C ALA A 211 4.61 -18.81 13.93
N THR A 212 3.84 -18.45 14.95
CA THR A 212 2.39 -18.66 14.97
C THR A 212 1.70 -17.73 13.99
N MET A 213 2.12 -16.45 13.97
CA MET A 213 1.54 -15.45 13.08
C MET A 213 1.80 -15.77 11.60
N GLY A 214 3.01 -16.22 11.26
CA GLY A 214 3.35 -16.67 9.91
C GLY A 214 2.46 -17.82 9.45
N LYS A 215 2.27 -18.85 10.28
CA LYS A 215 1.36 -19.97 9.97
C LYS A 215 -0.09 -19.53 9.79
N LEU A 216 -0.55 -18.59 10.61
CA LEU A 216 -1.89 -18.03 10.49
C LEU A 216 -2.06 -17.30 9.15
N MET A 217 -1.12 -16.43 8.77
CA MET A 217 -1.22 -15.68 7.52
C MET A 217 -0.99 -16.56 6.26
N ASP A 218 -0.30 -17.70 6.40
CA ASP A 218 -0.13 -18.66 5.31
C ASP A 218 -1.35 -19.57 5.08
N ASN A 219 -2.26 -19.66 6.06
CA ASN A 219 -3.48 -20.45 5.97
C ASN A 219 -4.44 -19.90 4.88
N ALA A 220 -4.97 -20.79 4.04
CA ALA A 220 -5.80 -20.41 2.88
C ALA A 220 -7.10 -19.68 3.28
N ASP A 221 -7.76 -20.10 4.37
CA ASP A 221 -8.98 -19.44 4.85
C ASP A 221 -8.67 -18.04 5.37
N THR A 222 -7.51 -17.89 6.03
CA THR A 222 -7.05 -16.58 6.49
C THR A 222 -6.71 -15.67 5.31
N LYS A 223 -6.02 -16.18 4.28
CA LYS A 223 -5.78 -15.41 3.04
C LYS A 223 -7.07 -14.93 2.41
N ASN A 224 -8.07 -15.81 2.27
CA ASN A 224 -9.39 -15.44 1.75
C ASN A 224 -10.10 -14.37 2.61
N ALA A 225 -9.99 -14.46 3.94
CA ALA A 225 -10.53 -13.47 4.84
C ALA A 225 -9.80 -12.12 4.73
N LEU A 226 -8.47 -12.14 4.57
CA LEU A 226 -7.65 -10.94 4.39
C LEU A 226 -7.93 -10.26 3.05
N THR A 227 -8.09 -11.00 1.97
CA THR A 227 -8.51 -10.43 0.68
C THR A 227 -9.83 -9.67 0.81
N LYS A 228 -10.78 -10.19 1.61
CA LYS A 228 -12.04 -9.48 1.89
C LYS A 228 -11.83 -8.27 2.77
N LEU A 229 -11.04 -8.39 3.83
CA LEU A 229 -10.73 -7.27 4.73
C LEU A 229 -10.09 -6.12 3.95
N ASP A 230 -9.10 -6.42 3.13
CA ASP A 230 -8.38 -5.46 2.31
C ASP A 230 -9.32 -4.75 1.31
N TYR A 231 -10.18 -5.53 0.64
CA TYR A 231 -11.25 -4.98 -0.20
C TYR A 231 -12.19 -4.03 0.56
N TYR A 232 -12.66 -4.42 1.75
CA TYR A 232 -13.58 -3.59 2.53
C TYR A 232 -12.92 -2.37 3.16
N MET A 233 -11.63 -2.46 3.49
CA MET A 233 -10.88 -1.30 3.96
C MET A 233 -10.81 -0.26 2.86
N GLY A 234 -10.45 -0.66 1.64
CA GLY A 234 -10.44 0.23 0.48
C GLY A 234 -11.79 0.89 0.24
N TYR A 235 -12.85 0.08 0.21
CA TYR A 235 -14.21 0.58 0.00
C TYR A 235 -14.69 1.51 1.12
N GLY A 236 -14.44 1.15 2.38
CA GLY A 236 -14.85 1.96 3.53
C GLY A 236 -14.10 3.28 3.62
N ILE A 237 -12.85 3.29 3.15
CA ILE A 237 -12.02 4.48 3.02
C ILE A 237 -12.60 5.43 1.96
N ASP A 238 -12.92 4.93 0.77
CA ASP A 238 -13.43 5.75 -0.34
C ASP A 238 -14.76 6.45 0.02
N ILE A 239 -15.61 5.83 0.85
CA ILE A 239 -16.87 6.42 1.30
C ILE A 239 -16.67 7.60 2.27
N ILE A 240 -15.56 7.63 3.00
CA ILE A 240 -15.32 8.59 4.08
C ILE A 240 -14.47 9.78 3.61
N SER A 241 -13.69 9.63 2.53
CA SER A 241 -12.98 10.72 1.83
C SER A 241 -13.90 11.56 0.94
#